data_AF-A0A545T9C5-F1
#
_entry.id   AF-A0A545T9C5-F1
#
_cell.length_a   1.000
_cell.length_b   1.000
_cell.length_c   1.000
_cell.angle_alpha   90.00
_cell.angle_beta   90.00
_cell.angle_gamma   90.00
#
_symmetry.space_group_name_H-M   'P 1'
#
loop_
_entity.id
_entity.type
_entity.pdbx_description
1 polymer ?
#
loop_
_entity_poly.entity_id
_entity_poly.type
_entity_poly.pdbx_seq_one_letter_code
_entity_poly.pdbx_strand_id
1 'polypeptide(L)'
;MNASFCLNCGASLSQANTPYQPPTSQAQPPMAAGFVYGGFWKRFFAYFIDGIIFNFTFFMIAIWGFGAAASLNDPFAMSSSVGLIYLFYYLSWWMYYALQESSNAQATIGKRALGIKVVDMNGHALSFAHAAGRQAAGAITAFTLLIGYLLAAFTKRKQALHDLIAGTVIVNNNFGPNQIVEVNQNPPAGMSVGGIIAVVGLVLIIPIGGIIAMVSVPAYHDYTTRAKVASATSRAQQAQAAISIYALDTGYWPRNFEQAKISSDDMRTSDYYILLEPEGVLSLNFESPESLAGSQLLFIPELDNDGGYDWRCQPVRLESRYLPSVCQNN
;
A
#
# COMPACT_ATOMS: atom_id res chain seq x y z
N MET A 1 77.44 38.72 -32.12
CA MET A 1 76.36 38.04 -31.36
C MET A 1 76.47 38.52 -29.92
N ASN A 2 75.66 39.50 -29.52
CA ASN A 2 75.73 40.08 -28.17
C ASN A 2 74.72 39.38 -27.28
N ALA A 3 75.20 38.60 -26.30
CA ALA A 3 74.36 37.98 -25.28
C ALA A 3 74.25 38.92 -24.06
N SER A 4 73.02 39.28 -23.71
CA SER A 4 72.71 40.13 -22.56
C SER A 4 72.58 39.26 -21.30
N PHE A 5 73.40 39.54 -20.28
CA PHE A 5 73.38 38.84 -18.99
C PHE A 5 72.94 39.79 -17.85
N CYS A 6 72.30 39.24 -16.82
CA CYS A 6 71.93 40.02 -15.63
C CYS A 6 73.17 40.34 -14.78
N LEU A 7 73.45 41.64 -14.56
CA LEU A 7 74.63 42.13 -13.82
C LEU A 7 74.68 41.72 -12.34
N ASN A 8 73.56 41.28 -11.75
CA ASN A 8 73.51 40.96 -10.32
C ASN A 8 73.52 39.44 -10.02
N CYS A 9 73.18 38.59 -11.01
CA CYS A 9 73.11 37.14 -10.82
C CYS A 9 73.72 36.29 -11.94
N GLY A 10 74.22 36.91 -13.01
CA GLY A 10 74.92 36.22 -14.11
C GLY A 10 74.03 35.36 -15.02
N ALA A 11 72.71 35.31 -14.81
CA ALA A 11 71.79 34.55 -15.64
C ALA A 11 71.63 35.17 -17.04
N SER A 12 71.55 34.33 -18.08
CA SER A 12 71.30 34.74 -19.46
C SER A 12 69.84 35.19 -19.66
N LEU A 13 69.63 36.39 -20.20
CA LEU A 13 68.28 36.96 -20.41
C LEU A 13 67.53 36.35 -21.60
N SER A 14 68.00 35.25 -22.17
CA SER A 14 67.43 34.58 -23.34
C SER A 14 66.07 33.90 -23.11
N GLN A 15 65.50 33.94 -21.90
CA GLN A 15 64.21 33.30 -21.58
C GLN A 15 63.23 34.17 -20.77
N ALA A 16 63.38 35.50 -20.75
CA ALA A 16 62.47 36.38 -20.01
C ALA A 16 61.13 36.71 -20.73
N ASN A 17 60.77 35.96 -21.77
CA ASN A 17 59.53 36.14 -22.56
C ASN A 17 58.51 35.01 -22.36
N THR A 18 58.43 34.40 -21.17
CA THR A 18 57.20 33.70 -20.80
C THR A 18 56.23 34.75 -20.25
N PRO A 19 55.15 35.10 -20.99
CA PRO A 19 54.12 35.96 -20.42
C PRO A 19 53.62 35.28 -19.14
N TYR A 20 53.62 36.03 -18.04
CA TYR A 20 52.99 35.60 -16.79
C TYR A 20 51.55 35.19 -17.11
N GLN A 21 51.29 33.89 -17.16
CA GLN A 21 49.94 33.36 -17.21
C GLN A 21 49.43 33.35 -15.76
N PRO A 22 48.43 34.17 -15.40
CA PRO A 22 47.75 33.98 -14.14
C PRO A 22 47.19 32.55 -14.11
N PRO A 23 47.12 31.89 -12.95
CA PRO A 23 46.52 30.57 -12.87
C PRO A 23 45.12 30.65 -13.48
N THR A 24 44.93 29.98 -14.62
CA THR A 24 43.63 29.86 -15.26
C THR A 24 42.74 29.06 -14.33
N SER A 25 41.97 29.76 -13.49
CA SER A 25 40.74 29.24 -12.93
C SER A 25 39.87 28.88 -14.13
N GLN A 26 39.85 27.60 -14.49
CA GLN A 26 38.80 27.10 -15.35
C GLN A 26 37.50 27.29 -14.57
N ALA A 27 36.75 28.34 -14.91
CA ALA A 27 35.38 28.48 -14.46
C ALA A 27 34.64 27.23 -14.94
N GLN A 28 34.44 26.28 -14.02
CA GLN A 28 33.62 25.12 -14.31
C GLN A 28 32.25 25.66 -14.75
N PRO A 29 31.67 25.13 -15.84
CA PRO A 29 30.32 25.54 -16.25
C PRO A 29 29.39 25.42 -15.04
N PRO A 30 28.46 26.37 -14.84
CA PRO A 30 27.62 26.42 -13.64
C PRO A 30 27.00 25.03 -13.45
N MET A 31 27.45 24.35 -12.38
CA MET A 31 27.02 22.99 -12.13
C MET A 31 25.52 23.02 -11.93
N ALA A 32 24.78 22.31 -12.78
CA ALA A 32 23.36 22.14 -12.57
C ALA A 32 23.16 21.39 -11.25
N ALA A 33 22.82 22.11 -10.17
CA ALA A 33 22.68 21.61 -8.80
C ALA A 33 21.76 20.38 -8.69
N GLY A 34 20.83 20.20 -9.63
CA GLY A 34 19.96 19.04 -9.72
C GLY A 34 20.68 17.70 -9.97
N PHE A 35 21.87 17.72 -10.58
CA PHE A 35 22.70 16.53 -10.85
C PHE A 35 23.65 16.16 -9.71
N VAL A 36 23.93 17.10 -8.81
CA VAL A 36 24.82 16.88 -7.66
C VAL A 36 24.15 15.98 -6.63
N TYR A 37 22.86 16.23 -6.34
CA TYR A 37 22.10 15.44 -5.37
C TYR A 37 21.57 14.12 -5.94
N GLY A 38 21.74 13.05 -5.16
CA GLY A 38 21.18 11.73 -5.45
C GLY A 38 19.65 11.76 -5.38
N GLY A 39 19.00 11.60 -6.53
CA GLY A 39 17.53 11.60 -6.64
C GLY A 39 16.85 10.46 -5.88
N PHE A 40 15.54 10.63 -5.63
CA PHE A 40 14.70 9.64 -4.92
C PHE A 40 14.84 8.23 -5.48
N TRP A 41 14.73 8.06 -6.80
CA TRP A 41 14.80 6.74 -7.46
C TRP A 41 16.14 6.03 -7.23
N LYS A 42 17.27 6.75 -7.24
CA LYS A 42 18.57 6.14 -6.94
C LYS A 42 18.63 5.63 -5.50
N ARG A 43 17.98 6.32 -4.56
CA ARG A 43 17.90 5.89 -3.16
C ARG A 43 16.97 4.70 -2.99
N PHE A 44 15.81 4.71 -3.67
CA PHE A 44 14.86 3.60 -3.69
C PHE A 44 15.50 2.32 -4.23
N PHE A 45 16.14 2.40 -5.41
CA PHE A 45 16.82 1.25 -6.00
C PHE A 45 18.03 0.81 -5.18
N ALA A 46 18.76 1.73 -4.52
CA ALA A 46 19.85 1.34 -3.63
C ALA A 46 19.32 0.48 -2.47
N TYR A 47 18.25 0.94 -1.80
CA TYR A 47 17.60 0.20 -0.72
C TYR A 47 17.03 -1.13 -1.20
N PHE A 48 16.48 -1.17 -2.41
CA PHE A 48 15.96 -2.40 -3.02
C PHE A 48 17.07 -3.43 -3.28
N ILE A 49 18.20 -3.01 -3.84
CA ILE A 49 19.36 -3.88 -4.07
C ILE A 49 19.95 -4.37 -2.75
N ASP A 50 20.20 -3.47 -1.80
CA ASP A 50 20.69 -3.83 -0.46
C ASP A 50 19.71 -4.80 0.23
N GLY A 51 18.40 -4.56 0.08
CA GLY A 51 17.33 -5.41 0.58
C GLY A 51 17.36 -6.82 -0.01
N ILE A 52 17.50 -6.97 -1.34
CA ILE A 52 17.58 -8.29 -1.98
C ILE A 52 18.79 -9.06 -1.47
N ILE A 53 19.96 -8.43 -1.44
CA ILE A 53 21.21 -9.08 -1.01
C ILE A 53 21.08 -9.55 0.44
N PHE A 54 20.55 -8.69 1.31
CA PHE A 54 20.43 -8.99 2.73
C PHE A 54 19.36 -10.05 3.01
N ASN A 55 18.17 -9.94 2.39
CA ASN A 55 17.10 -10.92 2.53
C ASN A 55 17.54 -12.29 2.01
N PHE A 56 18.22 -12.35 0.86
CA PHE A 56 18.71 -13.62 0.32
C PHE A 56 19.74 -14.27 1.26
N THR A 57 20.68 -13.48 1.78
CA THR A 57 21.70 -13.97 2.72
C THR A 57 21.06 -14.53 4.00
N PHE A 58 20.12 -13.79 4.60
CA PHE A 58 19.44 -14.23 5.82
C PHE A 58 18.42 -15.35 5.59
N PHE A 59 17.80 -15.41 4.42
CA PHE A 59 16.93 -16.52 4.04
C PHE A 59 17.71 -17.85 4.02
N MET A 60 18.91 -17.86 3.44
CA MET A 60 19.77 -19.04 3.45
C MET A 60 20.19 -19.41 4.88
N ILE A 61 20.60 -18.44 5.70
CA ILE A 61 20.94 -18.68 7.12
C ILE A 61 19.73 -19.20 7.90
N ALA A 62 18.53 -18.67 7.64
CA ALA A 62 17.31 -19.10 8.31
C ALA A 62 16.94 -20.54 7.97
N ILE A 63 17.11 -20.99 6.72
CA ILE A 63 16.90 -22.38 6.34
C ILE A 63 17.83 -23.31 7.13
N TRP A 64 19.12 -22.98 7.20
CA TRP A 64 20.09 -23.78 7.94
C TRP A 64 19.85 -23.75 9.46
N GLY A 65 19.57 -22.57 10.01
CA GLY A 65 19.33 -22.38 11.44
C GLY A 65 18.03 -23.04 11.90
N PHE A 66 16.94 -22.88 11.13
CA PHE A 66 15.66 -23.53 11.41
C PHE A 66 15.74 -25.04 11.21
N GLY A 67 16.43 -25.52 10.16
CA GLY A 67 16.66 -26.95 9.95
C GLY A 67 17.45 -27.60 11.09
N ALA A 68 18.47 -26.91 11.60
CA ALA A 68 19.21 -27.36 12.78
C ALA A 68 18.33 -27.39 14.03
N ALA A 69 17.51 -26.36 14.28
CA ALA A 69 16.58 -26.34 15.41
C ALA A 69 15.50 -27.43 15.31
N ALA A 70 14.95 -27.66 14.10
CA ALA A 70 13.96 -28.70 13.84
C ALA A 70 14.52 -30.11 14.11
N SER A 71 15.82 -30.33 13.85
CA SER A 71 16.47 -31.63 14.14
C SER A 71 16.47 -32.02 15.62
N LEU A 72 16.33 -31.04 16.53
CA LEU A 72 16.26 -31.28 17.96
C LEU A 72 14.86 -31.70 18.44
N ASN A 73 13.82 -31.56 17.60
CA ASN A 73 12.41 -31.85 17.91
C ASN A 73 11.87 -31.20 19.20
N ASP A 74 12.52 -30.13 19.68
CA ASP A 74 12.09 -29.37 20.86
C ASP A 74 11.35 -28.09 20.44
N PRO A 75 10.05 -27.93 20.79
CA PRO A 75 9.29 -26.71 20.50
C PRO A 75 9.90 -25.42 21.07
N PHE A 76 10.61 -25.50 22.21
CA PHE A 76 11.27 -24.34 22.80
C PHE A 76 12.50 -23.91 21.98
N ALA A 77 13.32 -24.86 21.54
CA ALA A 77 14.43 -24.59 20.62
C ALA A 77 13.95 -23.99 19.29
N MET A 78 12.81 -24.45 18.78
CA MET A 78 12.24 -23.94 17.52
C MET A 78 11.69 -22.51 17.65
N SER A 79 11.03 -22.16 18.77
CA SER A 79 10.54 -20.80 18.98
C SER A 79 11.65 -19.80 19.29
N SER A 80 12.64 -20.18 20.11
CA SER A 80 13.77 -19.33 20.47
C SER A 80 14.71 -19.05 19.29
N SER A 81 14.95 -20.04 18.42
CA SER A 81 15.77 -19.86 17.21
C SER A 81 15.17 -18.83 16.24
N VAL A 82 13.86 -18.82 16.05
CA VAL A 82 13.17 -17.81 15.22
C VAL A 82 13.39 -16.40 15.78
N GLY A 83 13.21 -16.22 17.10
CA GLY A 83 13.42 -14.92 17.75
C GLY A 83 14.85 -14.41 17.62
N LEU A 84 15.84 -15.29 17.84
CA LEU A 84 17.26 -14.95 17.68
C LEU A 84 17.61 -14.59 16.23
N ILE A 85 17.10 -15.34 15.24
CA ILE A 85 17.33 -15.04 13.81
C ILE A 85 16.84 -13.63 13.48
N TYR A 86 15.65 -13.24 13.93
CA TYR A 86 15.14 -11.88 13.71
C TYR A 86 15.96 -10.81 14.44
N LEU A 87 16.38 -11.07 15.68
CA LEU A 87 17.25 -10.15 16.42
C LEU A 87 18.57 -9.92 15.67
N PHE A 88 19.22 -11.00 15.22
CA PHE A 88 20.44 -10.92 14.43
C PHE A 88 20.21 -10.22 13.10
N TYR A 89 19.10 -10.49 12.41
CA TYR A 89 18.73 -9.81 11.16
C TYR A 89 18.70 -8.29 11.33
N TYR A 90 17.96 -7.79 12.31
CA TYR A 90 17.84 -6.34 12.53
C TYR A 90 19.15 -5.71 13.01
N LEU A 91 19.90 -6.39 13.88
CA LEU A 91 21.19 -5.90 14.37
C LEU A 91 22.22 -5.85 13.23
N SER A 92 22.33 -6.90 12.44
CA SER A 92 23.21 -6.95 11.27
C SER A 92 22.80 -5.94 10.21
N TRP A 93 21.49 -5.70 10.01
CA TRP A 93 20.99 -4.66 9.10
C TRP A 93 21.46 -3.28 9.57
N TRP A 94 21.25 -2.96 10.85
CA TRP A 94 21.68 -1.68 11.41
C TRP A 94 23.21 -1.50 11.32
N MET A 95 23.97 -2.54 11.70
CA MET A 95 25.43 -2.52 11.68
C MET A 95 26.00 -2.40 10.26
N TYR A 96 25.40 -3.09 9.28
CA TYR A 96 25.79 -3.02 7.87
C TYR A 96 25.75 -1.58 7.34
N TYR A 97 24.65 -0.85 7.58
CA TYR A 97 24.52 0.54 7.17
C TYR A 97 25.51 1.45 7.90
N ALA A 98 25.60 1.32 9.23
CA ALA A 98 26.50 2.15 10.04
C ALA A 98 27.98 1.98 9.61
N LEU A 99 28.44 0.73 9.44
CA LEU A 99 29.81 0.44 9.05
C LEU A 99 30.11 0.90 7.62
N GLN A 100 29.24 0.57 6.64
CA GLN A 100 29.55 0.88 5.25
C GLN A 100 29.47 2.38 4.93
N GLU A 101 28.55 3.11 5.54
CA GLU A 101 28.45 4.55 5.33
C GLU A 101 29.54 5.34 6.05
N SER A 102 30.07 4.82 7.15
CA SER A 102 31.23 5.43 7.86
C SER A 102 32.58 5.08 7.21
N SER A 103 32.62 4.06 6.35
CA SER A 103 33.84 3.62 5.68
C SER A 103 34.32 4.63 4.62
N ASN A 104 35.54 4.43 4.12
CA ASN A 104 36.10 5.23 3.02
C ASN A 104 35.22 5.22 1.75
N ALA A 105 34.35 4.22 1.59
CA ALA A 105 33.41 4.15 0.48
C ALA A 105 32.19 5.08 0.64
N GLN A 106 31.87 5.52 1.87
CA GLN A 106 30.76 6.44 2.19
C GLN A 106 29.39 5.99 1.65
N ALA A 107 29.23 4.70 1.37
CA ALA A 107 28.09 4.16 0.63
C ALA A 107 27.95 2.65 0.88
N THR A 108 26.71 2.19 0.97
CA THR A 108 26.38 0.75 0.97
C THR A 108 26.61 0.12 -0.39
N ILE A 109 26.61 -1.21 -0.49
CA ILE A 109 26.80 -1.94 -1.75
C ILE A 109 25.80 -1.45 -2.82
N GLY A 110 24.51 -1.34 -2.49
CA GLY A 110 23.48 -0.83 -3.39
C GLY A 110 23.71 0.62 -3.80
N LYS A 111 24.14 1.48 -2.88
CA LYS A 111 24.46 2.89 -3.16
C LYS A 111 25.68 3.03 -4.07
N ARG A 112 26.70 2.19 -3.87
CA ARG A 112 27.90 2.12 -4.73
C ARG A 112 27.54 1.69 -6.15
N ALA A 113 26.64 0.71 -6.30
CA ALA A 113 26.16 0.26 -7.61
C ALA A 113 25.47 1.38 -8.40
N LEU A 114 24.80 2.32 -7.71
CA LEU A 114 24.11 3.46 -8.32
C LEU A 114 24.93 4.75 -8.37
N GLY A 115 26.20 4.69 -7.96
CA GLY A 115 27.15 5.80 -8.01
C GLY A 115 26.79 6.94 -7.06
N ILE A 116 26.19 6.65 -5.90
CA ILE A 116 25.85 7.67 -4.89
C ILE A 116 26.58 7.41 -3.57
N LYS A 117 26.92 8.50 -2.86
CA LYS A 117 27.60 8.48 -1.56
C LYS A 117 26.94 9.42 -0.57
N VAL A 118 27.06 9.12 0.71
CA VAL A 118 26.51 9.90 1.83
C VAL A 118 27.62 10.71 2.48
N VAL A 119 27.41 12.01 2.61
CA VAL A 119 28.39 12.94 3.19
C VAL A 119 27.70 13.89 4.16
N ASP A 120 28.49 14.51 5.03
CA ASP A 120 28.03 15.65 5.83
C ASP A 120 27.76 16.89 4.94
N MET A 121 27.11 17.92 5.50
CA MET A 121 26.88 19.20 4.84
C MET A 121 28.17 19.88 4.35
N ASN A 122 29.29 19.56 4.99
CA ASN A 122 30.63 20.03 4.64
C ASN A 122 31.32 19.16 3.58
N GLY A 123 30.68 18.11 3.07
CA GLY A 123 31.25 17.20 2.07
C GLY A 123 32.25 16.16 2.62
N HIS A 124 32.42 16.11 3.94
CA HIS A 124 33.30 15.14 4.63
C HIS A 124 32.64 13.77 4.84
N ALA A 125 33.47 12.77 5.12
CA ALA A 125 33.03 11.44 5.53
C ALA A 125 32.31 11.47 6.87
N LEU A 126 31.34 10.57 7.02
CA LEU A 126 30.60 10.39 8.27
C LEU A 126 31.47 9.63 9.28
N SER A 127 31.45 10.06 10.53
CA SER A 127 31.95 9.23 11.63
C SER A 127 31.00 8.07 11.89
N PHE A 128 31.50 6.99 12.49
CA PHE A 128 30.68 5.83 12.83
C PHE A 128 29.46 6.19 13.68
N ALA A 129 29.65 7.04 14.71
CA ALA A 129 28.56 7.49 15.57
C ALA A 129 27.50 8.30 14.79
N HIS A 130 27.94 9.13 13.84
CA HIS A 130 27.03 9.93 13.01
C HIS A 130 26.22 9.05 12.06
N ALA A 131 26.87 8.06 11.41
CA ALA A 131 26.19 7.10 10.53
C ALA A 131 25.22 6.19 11.31
N ALA A 132 25.61 5.72 12.49
CA ALA A 132 24.75 4.96 13.41
C ALA A 132 23.51 5.75 13.83
N GLY A 133 23.69 7.02 14.22
CA GLY A 133 22.58 7.93 14.56
C GLY A 133 21.64 8.18 13.38
N ARG A 134 22.18 8.36 12.17
CA ARG A 134 21.40 8.48 10.94
C ARG A 134 20.55 7.24 10.67
N GLN A 135 21.12 6.04 10.84
CA GLN A 135 20.39 4.79 10.65
C GLN A 135 19.30 4.59 11.73
N ALA A 136 19.57 4.98 12.98
CA ALA A 136 18.56 4.98 14.04
C ALA A 136 17.41 5.96 13.74
N ALA A 137 17.70 7.15 13.19
CA ALA A 137 16.66 8.06 12.70
C ALA A 137 15.88 7.48 11.49
N GLY A 138 16.49 6.56 10.75
CA GLY A 138 15.81 5.73 9.74
C GLY A 138 14.67 4.90 10.33
N ALA A 139 14.77 4.43 11.58
CA ALA A 139 13.69 3.73 12.26
C ALA A 139 12.49 4.65 12.50
N ILE A 140 12.72 5.92 12.88
CA ILE A 140 11.66 6.94 13.00
C ILE A 140 10.96 7.15 11.65
N THR A 141 11.75 7.14 10.56
CA THR A 141 11.21 7.21 9.21
C THR A 141 10.37 5.96 8.85
N ALA A 142 10.74 4.78 9.33
CA ALA A 142 9.96 3.55 9.15
C ALA A 142 8.63 3.61 9.94
N PHE A 143 8.63 4.12 11.17
CA PHE A 143 7.43 4.30 11.98
C PHE A 143 6.43 5.29 11.37
N THR A 144 6.92 6.29 10.64
CA THR A 144 6.07 7.25 9.91
C THR A 144 5.60 6.70 8.55
N LEU A 145 5.38 5.37 8.44
CA LEU A 145 4.92 4.69 7.23
C LEU A 145 5.78 4.98 5.98
N LEU A 146 7.09 5.08 6.16
CA LEU A 146 8.06 5.38 5.08
C LEU A 146 7.87 6.76 4.42
N ILE A 147 6.97 7.61 4.94
CA ILE A 147 6.72 8.97 4.42
C ILE A 147 7.99 9.81 4.43
N GLY A 148 8.81 9.66 5.47
CA GLY A 148 10.06 10.42 5.54
C GLY A 148 11.06 10.08 4.43
N TYR A 149 10.93 8.95 3.72
CA TYR A 149 11.71 8.67 2.52
C TYR A 149 11.18 9.44 1.29
N LEU A 150 9.86 9.64 1.19
CA LEU A 150 9.22 10.40 0.11
C LEU A 150 9.62 11.89 0.13
N LEU A 151 9.96 12.45 1.30
CA LEU A 151 10.45 13.83 1.42
C LEU A 151 11.69 14.10 0.54
N ALA A 152 12.52 13.09 0.29
CA ALA A 152 13.69 13.22 -0.56
C ALA A 152 13.35 13.57 -2.02
N ALA A 153 12.12 13.32 -2.47
CA ALA A 153 11.68 13.70 -3.82
C ALA A 153 11.38 15.20 -3.96
N PHE A 154 11.05 15.88 -2.86
CA PHE A 154 10.48 17.24 -2.90
C PHE A 154 11.31 18.30 -2.16
N THR A 155 12.23 17.89 -1.28
CA THR A 155 13.09 18.82 -0.54
C THR A 155 14.17 19.44 -1.44
N LYS A 156 14.58 20.69 -1.12
CA LYS A 156 15.58 21.47 -1.89
C LYS A 156 16.89 20.72 -2.13
N ARG A 157 17.37 20.01 -1.09
CA ARG A 157 18.61 19.21 -1.11
C ARG A 157 18.36 17.72 -1.35
N LYS A 158 17.13 17.34 -1.72
CA LYS A 158 16.66 15.96 -1.86
C LYS A 158 16.94 15.09 -0.62
N GLN A 159 16.89 15.66 0.58
CA GLN A 159 17.09 14.98 1.86
C GLN A 159 15.81 14.27 2.33
N ALA A 160 15.98 13.07 2.89
CA ALA A 160 14.92 12.36 3.60
C ALA A 160 14.81 12.86 5.06
N LEU A 161 13.78 12.43 5.79
CA LEU A 161 13.58 12.83 7.20
C LEU A 161 14.79 12.49 8.09
N HIS A 162 15.29 11.25 8.01
CA HIS A 162 16.48 10.83 8.75
C HIS A 162 17.76 11.58 8.33
N ASP A 163 17.85 12.02 7.07
CA ASP A 163 18.97 12.84 6.60
C ASP A 163 18.92 14.25 7.19
N LEU A 164 17.72 14.82 7.31
CA LEU A 164 17.51 16.12 7.96
C LEU A 164 17.87 16.07 9.44
N ILE A 165 17.45 15.01 10.14
CA ILE A 165 17.77 14.79 11.56
C ILE A 165 19.28 14.63 11.75
N ALA A 166 19.95 13.89 10.88
CA ALA A 166 21.38 13.64 10.98
C ALA A 166 22.26 14.74 10.36
N GLY A 167 21.68 15.72 9.67
CA GLY A 167 22.44 16.74 8.94
C GLY A 167 23.31 16.15 7.82
N THR A 168 22.77 15.21 7.04
CA THR A 168 23.53 14.51 5.99
C THR A 168 22.93 14.71 4.62
N VAL A 169 23.72 14.52 3.57
CA VAL A 169 23.25 14.65 2.20
C VAL A 169 23.83 13.55 1.32
N ILE A 170 23.01 13.07 0.38
CA ILE A 170 23.42 12.06 -0.59
C ILE A 170 23.71 12.75 -1.91
N VAL A 171 24.92 12.53 -2.40
CA VAL A 171 25.46 13.15 -3.61
C VAL A 171 25.94 12.08 -4.58
N ASN A 172 26.06 12.43 -5.85
CA ASN A 172 26.67 11.55 -6.84
C ASN A 172 28.19 11.47 -6.60
N ASN A 173 28.78 10.30 -6.81
CA ASN A 173 30.18 10.02 -6.43
C ASN A 173 31.20 10.90 -7.17
N ASN A 174 30.84 11.37 -8.38
CA ASN A 174 31.71 12.16 -9.25
C ASN A 174 32.06 13.56 -8.71
N PHE A 175 31.44 14.01 -7.61
CA PHE A 175 31.65 15.34 -7.05
C PHE A 175 32.57 15.33 -5.84
N GLY A 176 33.45 16.34 -5.78
CA GLY A 176 34.40 16.55 -4.68
C GLY A 176 33.83 17.38 -3.53
N PRO A 177 34.51 17.46 -2.36
CA PRO A 177 33.99 18.14 -1.17
C PRO A 177 33.65 19.62 -1.39
N ASN A 178 34.54 20.39 -2.04
CA ASN A 178 34.35 21.83 -2.25
C ASN A 178 33.09 22.15 -3.08
N GLN A 179 32.86 21.34 -4.12
CA GLN A 179 31.68 21.43 -4.98
C GLN A 179 30.37 21.15 -4.21
N ILE A 180 30.41 20.23 -3.27
CA ILE A 180 29.25 19.88 -2.43
C ILE A 180 28.93 21.03 -1.47
N VAL A 181 29.95 21.64 -0.87
CA VAL A 181 29.79 22.80 0.02
C VAL A 181 29.16 23.98 -0.71
N GLU A 182 29.63 24.29 -1.92
CA GLU A 182 29.11 25.39 -2.74
C GLU A 182 27.61 25.22 -3.05
N VAL A 183 27.21 24.03 -3.53
CA VAL A 183 25.80 23.74 -3.83
C VAL A 183 24.95 23.69 -2.56
N ASN A 184 25.55 23.28 -1.44
CA ASN A 184 24.89 23.30 -0.14
C ASN A 184 24.68 24.72 0.41
N GLN A 185 25.45 25.72 0.01
CA GLN A 185 25.20 27.10 0.43
C GLN A 185 24.04 27.72 -0.36
N ASN A 186 23.92 27.40 -1.65
CA ASN A 186 22.86 27.89 -2.54
C ASN A 186 22.03 26.73 -3.12
N PRO A 187 21.15 26.10 -2.32
CA PRO A 187 20.38 24.95 -2.78
C PRO A 187 19.33 25.38 -3.84
N PRO A 188 19.03 24.52 -4.82
CA PRO A 188 18.04 24.82 -5.85
C PRO A 188 16.64 25.02 -5.26
N ALA A 189 15.78 25.73 -6.00
CA ALA A 189 14.39 25.91 -5.63
C ALA A 189 13.71 24.54 -5.51
N GLY A 190 13.22 24.23 -4.30
CA GLY A 190 12.44 23.02 -4.01
C GLY A 190 10.97 23.36 -3.80
N MET A 191 10.15 22.34 -3.60
CA MET A 191 8.72 22.51 -3.37
C MET A 191 8.47 23.24 -2.03
N SER A 192 7.41 24.06 -1.96
CA SER A 192 6.96 24.66 -0.71
C SER A 192 6.51 23.57 0.27
N VAL A 193 6.67 23.79 1.57
CA VAL A 193 6.26 22.83 2.61
C VAL A 193 4.78 22.43 2.45
N GLY A 194 3.91 23.38 2.10
CA GLY A 194 2.50 23.10 1.83
C GLY A 194 2.28 22.17 0.63
N GLY A 195 3.07 22.32 -0.45
CA GLY A 195 3.01 21.40 -1.60
C GLY A 195 3.42 19.98 -1.23
N ILE A 196 4.44 19.84 -0.39
CA ILE A 196 4.90 18.53 0.10
C ILE A 196 3.79 17.85 0.91
N ILE A 197 3.16 18.58 1.85
CA ILE A 197 2.07 18.06 2.68
C ILE A 197 0.89 17.61 1.81
N ALA A 198 0.52 18.39 0.80
CA ALA A 198 -0.58 18.05 -0.10
C ALA A 198 -0.31 16.76 -0.90
N VAL A 199 0.89 16.63 -1.48
CA VAL A 199 1.26 15.44 -2.26
C VAL A 199 1.38 14.21 -1.37
N VAL A 200 2.02 14.33 -0.21
CA VAL A 200 2.13 13.24 0.76
C VAL A 200 0.76 12.81 1.25
N GLY A 201 -0.12 13.76 1.60
CA GLY A 201 -1.49 13.48 2.00
C GLY A 201 -2.27 12.72 0.93
N LEU A 202 -2.18 13.15 -0.33
CA LEU A 202 -2.84 12.49 -1.46
C LEU A 202 -2.33 11.05 -1.66
N VAL A 203 -1.02 10.84 -1.57
CA VAL A 203 -0.39 9.51 -1.70
C VAL A 203 -0.84 8.55 -0.58
N LEU A 204 -1.21 9.05 0.60
CA LEU A 204 -1.72 8.24 1.70
C LEU A 204 -3.22 7.96 1.58
N ILE A 205 -4.01 8.96 1.18
CA ILE A 205 -5.47 8.84 1.13
C ILE A 205 -5.92 7.85 0.04
N ILE A 206 -5.28 7.86 -1.13
CA ILE A 206 -5.66 6.99 -2.26
C ILE A 206 -5.62 5.49 -1.92
N PRO A 207 -4.51 4.91 -1.42
CA PRO A 207 -4.46 3.49 -1.11
C PRO A 207 -5.38 3.12 0.05
N ILE A 208 -5.51 3.98 1.07
CA ILE A 208 -6.43 3.75 2.20
C ILE A 208 -7.88 3.69 1.69
N GLY A 209 -8.27 4.66 0.85
CA GLY A 209 -9.60 4.66 0.21
C GLY A 209 -9.84 3.43 -0.64
N GLY A 210 -8.83 2.98 -1.39
CA GLY A 210 -8.90 1.75 -2.20
C GLY A 210 -9.12 0.48 -1.37
N ILE A 211 -8.42 0.35 -0.23
CA ILE A 211 -8.57 -0.79 0.68
C ILE A 211 -9.97 -0.79 1.31
N ILE A 212 -10.45 0.37 1.77
CA ILE A 212 -11.79 0.50 2.35
C ILE A 212 -12.85 0.12 1.30
N ALA A 213 -12.74 0.66 0.09
CA ALA A 213 -13.67 0.34 -1.00
C ALA A 213 -13.69 -1.15 -1.32
N MET A 214 -12.52 -1.80 -1.36
CA MET A 214 -12.41 -3.24 -1.64
C MET A 214 -13.18 -4.11 -0.63
N VAL A 215 -13.19 -3.71 0.65
CA VAL A 215 -13.92 -4.44 1.69
C VAL A 215 -15.41 -4.07 1.69
N SER A 216 -15.75 -2.80 1.46
CA SER A 216 -17.13 -2.33 1.56
C SER A 216 -18.01 -2.69 0.36
N VAL A 217 -17.47 -2.76 -0.85
CA VAL A 217 -18.23 -3.09 -2.08
C VAL A 217 -18.94 -4.44 -2.01
N PRO A 218 -18.29 -5.57 -1.70
CA PRO A 218 -18.98 -6.87 -1.65
C PRO A 218 -20.07 -6.91 -0.57
N ALA A 219 -19.83 -6.28 0.59
CA ALA A 219 -20.82 -6.21 1.66
C ALA A 219 -22.08 -5.43 1.26
N TYR A 220 -21.93 -4.39 0.43
CA TYR A 220 -23.06 -3.60 -0.08
C TYR A 220 -23.95 -4.41 -1.04
N HIS A 221 -23.35 -5.22 -1.91
CA HIS A 221 -24.10 -6.11 -2.81
C HIS A 221 -24.91 -7.17 -2.05
N ASP A 222 -24.33 -7.76 -1.00
CA ASP A 222 -25.04 -8.74 -0.17
C ASP A 222 -26.19 -8.10 0.61
N TYR A 223 -25.98 -6.91 1.17
CA TYR A 223 -27.02 -6.18 1.91
C TYR A 223 -28.22 -5.85 1.03
N THR A 224 -27.97 -5.32 -0.18
CA THR A 224 -29.04 -4.95 -1.12
C THR A 224 -29.79 -6.18 -1.64
N THR A 225 -29.09 -7.30 -1.87
CA THR A 225 -29.72 -8.58 -2.25
C THR A 225 -30.66 -9.09 -1.16
N ARG A 226 -30.22 -9.10 0.11
CA ARG A 226 -31.05 -9.49 1.25
C ARG A 226 -32.26 -8.57 1.43
N ALA A 227 -32.07 -7.26 1.25
CA ALA A 227 -33.17 -6.29 1.35
C ALA A 227 -34.24 -6.54 0.27
N LYS A 228 -33.83 -6.86 -0.97
CA LYS A 228 -34.76 -7.22 -2.05
C LYS A 228 -35.54 -8.51 -1.73
N VAL A 229 -34.86 -9.57 -1.30
CA VAL A 229 -35.52 -10.82 -0.87
C VAL A 229 -36.52 -10.54 0.24
N ALA A 230 -36.13 -9.82 1.29
CA ALA A 230 -37.02 -9.46 2.39
C ALA A 230 -38.24 -8.64 1.93
N SER A 231 -38.03 -7.68 1.03
CA SER A 231 -39.13 -6.89 0.46
C SER A 231 -40.13 -7.76 -0.29
N ALA A 232 -39.65 -8.70 -1.11
CA ALA A 232 -40.49 -9.61 -1.88
C ALA A 232 -41.23 -10.61 -0.99
N THR A 233 -40.56 -11.15 0.03
CA THR A 233 -41.18 -12.03 1.04
C THR A 233 -42.29 -11.31 1.81
N SER A 234 -42.08 -10.06 2.22
CA SER A 234 -43.14 -9.31 2.94
C SER A 234 -44.38 -9.07 2.06
N ARG A 235 -44.20 -8.90 0.74
CA ARG A 235 -45.31 -8.82 -0.21
C ARG A 235 -46.05 -10.15 -0.36
N ALA A 236 -45.32 -11.26 -0.43
CA ALA A 236 -45.92 -12.60 -0.46
C ALA A 236 -46.73 -12.89 0.81
N GLN A 237 -46.24 -12.51 1.99
CA GLN A 237 -46.96 -12.66 3.26
C GLN A 237 -48.27 -11.86 3.33
N GLN A 238 -48.30 -10.67 2.72
CA GLN A 238 -49.56 -9.91 2.59
C GLN A 238 -50.58 -10.66 1.73
N ALA A 239 -50.13 -11.31 0.64
CA ALA A 239 -50.99 -12.10 -0.22
C ALA A 239 -51.50 -13.37 0.48
N GLN A 240 -50.64 -14.06 1.24
CA GLN A 240 -51.01 -15.24 2.05
C GLN A 240 -52.18 -14.96 2.97
N ALA A 241 -52.18 -13.82 3.68
CA ALA A 241 -53.25 -13.46 4.59
C ALA A 241 -54.61 -13.35 3.87
N ALA A 242 -54.65 -12.66 2.73
CA ALA A 242 -55.87 -12.50 1.94
C ALA A 242 -56.34 -13.83 1.30
N ILE A 243 -55.42 -14.67 0.82
CA ILE A 243 -55.73 -15.98 0.25
C ILE A 243 -56.26 -16.94 1.33
N SER A 244 -55.65 -16.92 2.53
CA SER A 244 -56.09 -17.75 3.66
C SER A 244 -57.51 -17.39 4.09
N ILE A 245 -57.84 -16.09 4.15
CA ILE A 245 -59.20 -15.62 4.46
C ILE A 245 -60.21 -16.13 3.41
N TYR A 246 -59.87 -16.06 2.12
CA TYR A 246 -60.73 -16.57 1.05
C TYR A 246 -60.95 -18.08 1.15
N ALA A 247 -59.88 -18.84 1.42
CA ALA A 247 -59.94 -20.28 1.55
C ALA A 247 -60.79 -20.73 2.77
N LEU A 248 -60.73 -19.98 3.88
CA LEU A 248 -61.55 -20.24 5.06
C LEU A 248 -63.04 -19.92 4.83
N ASP A 249 -63.36 -18.86 4.08
CA ASP A 249 -64.75 -18.47 3.80
C ASP A 249 -65.43 -19.39 2.77
N THR A 250 -64.69 -19.79 1.73
CA THR A 250 -65.26 -20.52 0.58
C THR A 250 -65.03 -22.03 0.61
N GLY A 251 -64.04 -22.50 1.38
CA GLY A 251 -63.62 -23.91 1.40
C GLY A 251 -62.80 -24.35 0.19
N TYR A 252 -62.44 -23.44 -0.72
CA TYR A 252 -61.61 -23.71 -1.90
C TYR A 252 -60.51 -22.66 -2.08
N TRP A 253 -59.38 -23.05 -2.68
CA TRP A 253 -58.32 -22.10 -3.03
C TRP A 253 -58.72 -21.17 -4.18
N PRO A 254 -58.34 -19.88 -4.15
CA PRO A 254 -58.59 -18.96 -5.25
C PRO A 254 -57.81 -19.39 -6.50
N ARG A 255 -58.39 -19.22 -7.68
CA ARG A 255 -57.73 -19.55 -8.97
C ARG A 255 -56.83 -18.42 -9.47
N ASN A 256 -57.06 -17.20 -8.98
CA ASN A 256 -56.32 -16.00 -9.34
C ASN A 256 -56.32 -14.99 -8.19
N PHE A 257 -55.48 -13.97 -8.29
CA PHE A 257 -55.36 -12.94 -7.26
C PHE A 257 -56.62 -12.08 -7.13
N GLU A 258 -57.37 -11.89 -8.22
CA GLU A 258 -58.58 -11.06 -8.22
C GLU A 258 -59.69 -11.64 -7.34
N GLN A 259 -59.82 -12.97 -7.25
CA GLN A 259 -60.76 -13.63 -6.33
C GLN A 259 -60.45 -13.36 -4.86
N ALA A 260 -59.17 -13.20 -4.52
CA ALA A 260 -58.71 -12.80 -3.19
C ALA A 260 -58.70 -11.27 -2.99
N LYS A 261 -59.28 -10.49 -3.92
CA LYS A 261 -59.27 -9.01 -3.94
C LYS A 261 -57.86 -8.41 -3.97
N ILE A 262 -56.91 -9.12 -4.57
CA ILE A 262 -55.54 -8.66 -4.78
C ILE A 262 -55.37 -8.26 -6.25
N SER A 263 -54.77 -7.10 -6.52
CA SER A 263 -54.42 -6.71 -7.89
C SER A 263 -53.24 -7.56 -8.38
N SER A 264 -53.33 -8.10 -9.59
CA SER A 264 -52.24 -8.87 -10.21
C SER A 264 -51.04 -7.99 -10.58
N ASP A 265 -51.26 -6.70 -10.89
CA ASP A 265 -50.18 -5.72 -11.13
C ASP A 265 -49.31 -5.51 -9.87
N ASP A 266 -49.91 -5.60 -8.69
CA ASP A 266 -49.27 -5.43 -7.39
C ASP A 266 -48.33 -6.59 -7.03
N MET A 267 -48.45 -7.71 -7.74
CA MET A 267 -47.69 -8.95 -7.56
C MET A 267 -46.52 -9.06 -8.54
N ARG A 268 -46.29 -8.04 -9.39
CA ARG A 268 -45.19 -7.99 -10.35
C ARG A 268 -44.40 -6.70 -10.20
N THR A 269 -43.07 -6.80 -10.19
CA THR A 269 -42.13 -5.67 -10.17
C THR A 269 -40.99 -5.99 -11.14
N SER A 270 -40.08 -5.04 -11.38
CA SER A 270 -38.86 -5.26 -12.16
C SER A 270 -37.87 -6.24 -11.53
N ASP A 271 -38.01 -6.53 -10.23
CA ASP A 271 -37.09 -7.39 -9.48
C ASP A 271 -37.64 -8.81 -9.26
N TYR A 272 -38.95 -8.98 -9.18
CA TYR A 272 -39.60 -10.26 -8.89
C TYR A 272 -41.06 -10.27 -9.35
N TYR A 273 -41.64 -11.46 -9.48
CA TYR A 273 -43.07 -11.67 -9.67
C TYR A 273 -43.57 -12.83 -8.81
N ILE A 274 -44.83 -12.76 -8.40
CA ILE A 274 -45.49 -13.79 -7.59
C ILE A 274 -46.58 -14.45 -8.42
N LEU A 275 -46.58 -15.78 -8.48
CA LEU A 275 -47.61 -16.58 -9.11
C LEU A 275 -48.38 -17.36 -8.05
N LEU A 276 -49.69 -17.50 -8.28
CA LEU A 276 -50.54 -18.40 -7.52
C LEU A 276 -50.62 -19.72 -8.29
N GLU A 277 -50.02 -20.76 -7.72
CA GLU A 277 -50.07 -22.12 -8.23
C GLU A 277 -51.33 -22.85 -7.74
N PRO A 278 -51.71 -23.98 -8.37
CA PRO A 278 -52.76 -24.84 -7.85
C PRO A 278 -52.51 -25.23 -6.39
N GLU A 279 -53.56 -25.64 -5.68
CA GLU A 279 -53.50 -26.03 -4.25
C GLU A 279 -53.14 -24.86 -3.30
N GLY A 280 -53.17 -23.62 -3.79
CA GLY A 280 -52.95 -22.42 -2.96
C GLY A 280 -51.48 -22.09 -2.73
N VAL A 281 -50.55 -22.78 -3.41
CA VAL A 281 -49.12 -22.53 -3.28
C VAL A 281 -48.75 -21.19 -3.92
N LEU A 282 -47.97 -20.36 -3.22
CA LEU A 282 -47.44 -19.11 -3.77
C LEU A 282 -45.98 -19.29 -4.20
N SER A 283 -45.70 -18.96 -5.44
CA SER A 283 -44.38 -19.05 -6.06
C SER A 283 -43.82 -17.65 -6.29
N LEU A 284 -42.88 -17.24 -5.44
CA LEU A 284 -42.16 -15.97 -5.56
C LEU A 284 -40.88 -16.17 -6.37
N ASN A 285 -40.84 -15.60 -7.57
CA ASN A 285 -39.76 -15.78 -8.53
C ASN A 285 -38.93 -14.50 -8.64
N PHE A 286 -37.60 -14.62 -8.53
CA PHE A 286 -36.68 -13.49 -8.63
C PHE A 286 -36.13 -13.35 -10.06
N GLU A 287 -36.22 -12.15 -10.62
CA GLU A 287 -35.64 -11.78 -11.92
C GLU A 287 -34.39 -10.91 -11.76
N SER A 288 -34.30 -10.11 -10.70
CA SER A 288 -33.15 -9.24 -10.40
C SER A 288 -32.87 -9.17 -8.90
N PRO A 289 -31.59 -9.06 -8.48
CA PRO A 289 -30.36 -8.98 -9.30
C PRO A 289 -29.99 -10.32 -9.98
N GLU A 290 -29.03 -10.28 -10.91
CA GLU A 290 -28.57 -11.48 -11.65
C GLU A 290 -28.16 -12.65 -10.73
N SER A 291 -27.64 -12.35 -9.53
CA SER A 291 -27.33 -13.35 -8.51
C SER A 291 -28.53 -14.13 -7.98
N LEU A 292 -29.75 -13.62 -8.14
CA LEU A 292 -31.01 -14.26 -7.77
C LEU A 292 -31.82 -14.75 -8.98
N ALA A 293 -31.37 -14.50 -10.21
CA ALA A 293 -32.16 -14.79 -11.40
C ALA A 293 -32.44 -16.30 -11.50
N GLY A 294 -33.73 -16.66 -11.50
CA GLY A 294 -34.17 -18.06 -11.54
C GLY A 294 -34.16 -18.78 -10.18
N SER A 295 -33.88 -18.06 -9.09
CA SER A 295 -34.18 -18.51 -7.73
C SER A 295 -35.66 -18.24 -7.41
N GLN A 296 -36.26 -19.08 -6.57
CA GLN A 296 -37.64 -18.90 -6.14
C GLN A 296 -37.84 -19.28 -4.65
N LEU A 297 -38.85 -18.68 -4.03
CA LEU A 297 -39.36 -19.06 -2.72
C LEU A 297 -40.79 -19.58 -2.89
N LEU A 298 -41.01 -20.82 -2.45
CA LEU A 298 -42.33 -21.45 -2.45
C LEU A 298 -42.93 -21.29 -1.05
N PHE A 299 -44.19 -20.86 -0.99
CA PHE A 299 -44.96 -20.84 0.24
C PHE A 299 -46.13 -21.79 0.11
N ILE A 300 -46.15 -22.81 0.97
CA ILE A 300 -47.10 -23.92 0.94
C ILE A 300 -48.01 -23.78 2.17
N PRO A 301 -49.34 -23.71 1.98
CA PRO A 301 -50.26 -23.66 3.11
C PRO A 301 -50.40 -25.04 3.77
N GLU A 302 -50.24 -25.09 5.09
CA GLU A 302 -50.46 -26.26 5.94
C GLU A 302 -51.60 -25.95 6.91
N LEU A 303 -52.51 -26.91 7.13
CA LEU A 303 -53.61 -26.74 8.07
C LEU A 303 -53.08 -26.81 9.50
N ASP A 304 -53.31 -25.74 10.25
CA ASP A 304 -53.02 -25.69 11.68
C ASP A 304 -54.14 -26.38 12.48
N ASN A 305 -53.79 -26.87 13.67
CA ASN A 305 -54.71 -27.55 14.58
C ASN A 305 -55.86 -26.64 15.04
N ASP A 306 -55.65 -25.32 15.02
CA ASP A 306 -56.65 -24.29 15.37
C ASP A 306 -57.62 -23.98 14.21
N GLY A 307 -57.51 -24.69 13.08
CA GLY A 307 -58.37 -24.51 11.90
C GLY A 307 -57.98 -23.32 11.01
N GLY A 308 -56.79 -22.74 11.24
CA GLY A 308 -56.15 -21.76 10.36
C GLY A 308 -55.19 -22.41 9.35
N TYR A 309 -54.56 -21.59 8.51
CA TYR A 309 -53.48 -22.02 7.63
C TYR A 309 -52.15 -21.41 8.11
N ASP A 310 -51.18 -22.25 8.44
CA ASP A 310 -49.78 -21.86 8.60
C ASP A 310 -49.06 -21.99 7.24
N TRP A 311 -48.05 -21.16 6.99
CA TRP A 311 -47.39 -21.12 5.69
C TRP A 311 -45.94 -21.56 5.78
N ARG A 312 -45.66 -22.75 5.26
CA ARG A 312 -44.30 -23.27 5.17
C ARG A 312 -43.57 -22.64 3.99
N CYS A 313 -42.44 -22.01 4.27
CA CYS A 313 -41.55 -21.46 3.26
C CYS A 313 -40.45 -22.46 2.88
N GLN A 314 -40.34 -22.79 1.60
CA GLN A 314 -39.33 -23.67 1.03
C GLN A 314 -38.53 -22.94 -0.08
N PRO A 315 -37.21 -22.79 0.08
CA PRO A 315 -36.38 -22.17 -0.95
C PRO A 315 -36.00 -23.14 -2.07
N VAL A 316 -35.93 -22.62 -3.29
CA VAL A 316 -35.47 -23.36 -4.47
C VAL A 316 -34.38 -22.56 -5.17
N ARG A 317 -33.17 -23.13 -5.23
CA ARG A 317 -31.96 -22.51 -5.81
C ARG A 317 -31.61 -21.13 -5.20
N LEU A 318 -31.97 -20.89 -3.94
CA LEU A 318 -31.62 -19.69 -3.20
C LEU A 318 -30.60 -20.05 -2.11
N GLU A 319 -29.45 -19.38 -2.09
CA GLU A 319 -28.43 -19.62 -1.06
C GLU A 319 -28.94 -19.26 0.33
N SER A 320 -28.56 -20.05 1.33
CA SER A 320 -29.03 -19.89 2.71
C SER A 320 -28.71 -18.51 3.31
N ARG A 321 -27.62 -17.87 2.86
CA ARG A 321 -27.22 -16.52 3.30
C ARG A 321 -28.22 -15.43 2.89
N TYR A 322 -29.04 -15.66 1.87
CA TYR A 322 -30.03 -14.69 1.38
C TYR A 322 -31.45 -15.01 1.87
N LEU A 323 -31.64 -16.12 2.60
CA LEU A 323 -32.95 -16.49 3.11
C LEU A 323 -33.46 -15.48 4.14
N PRO A 324 -34.73 -15.06 4.06
CA PRO A 324 -35.37 -14.28 5.10
C PRO A 324 -35.58 -15.16 6.34
N SER A 325 -35.70 -14.54 7.52
CA SER A 325 -35.87 -15.26 8.80
C SER A 325 -37.05 -16.23 8.82
N VAL A 326 -38.13 -15.87 8.11
CA VAL A 326 -39.35 -16.68 7.95
C VAL A 326 -39.07 -18.04 7.30
N CYS A 327 -38.03 -18.13 6.47
CA CYS A 327 -37.66 -19.33 5.74
C CYS A 327 -36.44 -20.05 6.35
N GLN A 328 -35.89 -19.57 7.47
CA GLN A 328 -34.71 -20.15 8.12
C GLN A 328 -35.07 -21.20 9.20
N ASN A 329 -36.29 -21.17 9.74
CA ASN A 329 -36.70 -21.98 10.89
C ASN A 329 -37.72 -23.09 10.54
N ASN A 330 -37.76 -23.54 9.28
CA ASN A 330 -38.71 -24.57 8.79
C ASN A 330 -38.08 -25.94 8.51
#